data_AF-A0AAV5EUA6-F1
#
_entry.id   AF-A0AAV5EUA6-F1
#
_cell.length_a   1.000
_cell.length_b   1.000
_cell.length_c   1.000
_cell.angle_alpha   90.00
_cell.angle_beta   90.00
_cell.angle_gamma   90.00
#
_symmetry.space_group_name_H-M   'P 1'
#
loop_
_entity.id
_entity.type
_entity.pdbx_description
1 polymer ?
#
loop_
_entity_poly.entity_id
_entity_poly.type
_entity_poly.pdbx_seq_one_letter_code
_entity_poly.pdbx_strand_id
1 'polypeptide(L)'
;MQDFKTGYLTLASPRSMFISQVIGTAMGCVIAPCVFWLFYKAFADIGVSGTEYPAPYAIHCLTLCYVFFAAAIVINLVRDLAPPRVARFVPLPMAMAIPFYIGSYFAIDMFIGSVILFVWERMNKAKADAFAPAVASGLICGDGIWTLPQSVLALAKVKPPICMKFLSRSVNAQVDGFLGN
;
A
#
# COMPACT_ATOMS: atom_id res chain seq x y z
N MET A 1 -15.03 -9.36 -7.33
CA MET A 1 -15.44 -9.78 -8.70
C MET A 1 -14.62 -9.14 -9.81
N GLN A 2 -13.85 -8.08 -9.54
CA GLN A 2 -12.97 -7.51 -10.57
C GLN A 2 -11.93 -8.53 -11.06
N ASP A 3 -11.37 -9.36 -10.17
CA ASP A 3 -10.36 -10.37 -10.52
C ASP A 3 -10.85 -11.37 -11.58
N PHE A 4 -12.04 -11.94 -11.43
CA PHE A 4 -12.60 -12.85 -12.45
C PHE A 4 -12.85 -12.16 -13.80
N LYS A 5 -13.21 -10.87 -13.79
CA LYS A 5 -13.34 -10.07 -15.01
C LYS A 5 -11.97 -9.87 -15.68
N THR A 6 -10.92 -9.60 -14.91
CA THR A 6 -9.55 -9.53 -15.42
C THR A 6 -9.08 -10.87 -15.95
N GLY A 7 -9.36 -11.97 -15.24
CA GLY A 7 -9.02 -13.33 -15.68
C GLY A 7 -9.69 -13.71 -16.99
N TYR A 8 -10.95 -13.34 -17.18
CA TYR A 8 -11.65 -13.53 -18.45
C TYR A 8 -10.96 -12.76 -19.60
N LEU A 9 -10.53 -11.52 -19.35
CA LEU A 9 -9.83 -10.69 -20.35
C LEU A 9 -8.42 -11.17 -20.68
N THR A 10 -7.74 -11.84 -19.74
CA THR A 10 -6.42 -12.46 -19.97
C THR A 10 -6.52 -13.91 -20.44
N LEU A 11 -7.73 -14.40 -20.74
CA LEU A 11 -8.01 -15.80 -21.09
C LEU A 11 -7.55 -16.80 -20.03
N ALA A 12 -7.38 -16.35 -18.78
CA ALA A 12 -7.01 -17.19 -17.66
C ALA A 12 -8.24 -18.00 -17.19
N SER A 13 -8.03 -19.29 -16.92
CA SER A 13 -9.13 -20.13 -16.44
C SER A 13 -9.61 -19.67 -15.04
N PRO A 14 -10.93 -19.55 -14.80
CA PRO A 14 -11.47 -19.14 -13.50
C PRO A 14 -11.04 -20.05 -12.34
N ARG A 15 -10.81 -21.34 -12.63
CA ARG A 15 -10.29 -22.32 -11.67
C ARG A 15 -8.87 -21.98 -11.23
N SER A 16 -7.99 -21.60 -12.17
CA SER A 16 -6.62 -21.20 -11.85
C SER A 16 -6.56 -19.93 -11.01
N MET A 17 -7.44 -18.94 -11.28
CA MET A 17 -7.55 -17.75 -10.43
C MET A 17 -7.97 -18.07 -9.00
N PHE A 18 -9.00 -18.88 -8.82
CA PHE A 18 -9.46 -19.27 -7.50
C PHE A 18 -8.38 -20.02 -6.71
N ILE A 19 -7.72 -21.00 -7.34
CA ILE A 19 -6.63 -21.75 -6.73
C ILE A 19 -5.48 -20.82 -6.33
N SER A 20 -5.10 -19.88 -7.20
CA SER A 20 -4.02 -18.92 -6.90
C SER A 20 -4.35 -18.02 -5.71
N GLN A 21 -5.60 -17.57 -5.59
CA GLN A 21 -6.05 -16.76 -4.45
C GLN A 21 -6.06 -17.57 -3.15
N VAL A 22 -6.51 -18.82 -3.18
CA VAL A 22 -6.47 -19.71 -2.02
C VAL A 22 -5.04 -19.97 -1.57
N ILE A 23 -4.13 -20.28 -2.49
CA ILE A 23 -2.71 -20.50 -2.19
C ILE A 23 -2.08 -19.23 -1.63
N GLY A 24 -2.31 -18.08 -2.27
CA GLY A 24 -1.78 -16.80 -1.80
C GLY A 24 -2.27 -16.42 -0.40
N THR A 25 -3.56 -16.65 -0.13
CA THR A 25 -4.15 -16.42 1.20
C THR A 25 -3.57 -17.38 2.24
N ALA A 26 -3.46 -18.67 1.91
CA ALA A 26 -2.90 -19.67 2.79
C ALA A 26 -1.42 -19.38 3.13
N MET A 27 -0.62 -19.01 2.13
CA MET A 27 0.76 -18.58 2.33
C MET A 27 0.84 -17.32 3.19
N GLY A 28 -0.01 -16.33 2.96
CA GLY A 28 -0.08 -15.11 3.78
C GLY A 28 -0.40 -15.40 5.25
N CYS A 29 -1.37 -16.29 5.50
CA CYS A 29 -1.75 -16.70 6.86
C CYS A 29 -0.63 -17.42 7.63
N VAL A 30 0.35 -18.01 6.94
CA VAL A 30 1.50 -18.69 7.58
C VAL A 30 2.70 -17.75 7.65
N ILE A 31 3.05 -17.09 6.57
CA ILE A 31 4.26 -16.24 6.48
C ILE A 31 4.13 -15.04 7.43
N ALA A 32 2.98 -14.36 7.46
CA ALA A 32 2.80 -13.16 8.29
C ALA A 32 3.05 -13.42 9.80
N PRO A 33 2.42 -14.42 10.46
CA PRO A 33 2.71 -14.70 11.87
C PRO A 33 4.12 -15.23 12.09
N CYS A 34 4.70 -16.00 11.16
CA CYS A 34 6.08 -16.45 11.27
C CYS A 34 7.09 -15.29 11.26
N VAL A 35 6.91 -14.33 10.34
CA VAL A 35 7.73 -13.12 10.29
C VAL A 35 7.54 -12.29 11.56
N PHE A 36 6.31 -12.07 11.99
CA PHE A 36 6.04 -11.36 13.24
C PHE A 36 6.71 -12.03 14.45
N TRP A 37 6.64 -13.36 14.54
CA TRP A 37 7.27 -14.13 15.62
C TRP A 37 8.80 -13.99 15.60
N LEU A 38 9.42 -14.00 14.41
CA LEU A 38 10.86 -13.77 14.26
C LEU A 38 11.25 -12.37 14.74
N PHE A 39 10.52 -11.33 14.32
CA PHE A 39 10.75 -9.97 14.80
C PHE A 39 10.57 -9.87 16.33
N TYR A 40 9.52 -10.46 16.87
CA TYR A 40 9.23 -10.49 18.30
C TYR A 40 10.34 -11.15 19.14
N LYS A 41 11.01 -12.17 18.59
CA LYS A 41 12.16 -12.81 19.24
C LYS A 41 13.48 -12.08 19.03
N ALA A 42 13.65 -11.41 17.89
CA ALA A 42 14.88 -10.70 17.55
C ALA A 42 15.02 -9.36 18.29
N PHE A 43 13.91 -8.66 18.54
CA PHE A 43 13.90 -7.37 19.23
C PHE A 43 13.10 -7.49 20.53
N ALA A 44 13.78 -7.45 21.67
CA ALA A 44 13.14 -7.58 22.98
C ALA A 44 12.30 -6.34 23.39
N ASP A 45 12.48 -5.22 22.67
CA ASP A 45 11.97 -3.91 23.09
C ASP A 45 10.85 -3.38 22.19
N ILE A 46 10.20 -4.27 21.43
CA ILE A 46 9.09 -3.92 20.53
C ILE A 46 7.93 -3.36 21.36
N GLY A 47 7.51 -2.14 21.04
CA GLY A 47 6.35 -1.50 21.64
C GLY A 47 6.64 -0.61 22.85
N VAL A 48 7.88 -0.51 23.30
CA VAL A 48 8.29 0.39 24.39
C VAL A 48 8.53 1.81 23.84
N SER A 49 8.06 2.84 24.53
CA SER A 49 8.27 4.23 24.15
C SER A 49 9.76 4.61 24.24
N GLY A 50 10.41 4.81 23.08
CA GLY A 50 11.81 5.27 22.99
C GLY A 50 12.78 4.30 22.29
N THR A 51 12.31 3.16 21.79
CA THR A 51 13.13 2.15 21.08
C THR A 51 12.98 2.26 19.56
N GLU A 52 13.71 1.46 18.77
CA GLU A 52 13.64 1.50 17.29
C GLU A 52 12.23 1.20 16.73
N TYR A 53 11.40 0.48 17.49
CA TYR A 53 10.02 0.13 17.10
C TYR A 53 9.03 0.52 18.21
N PRO A 54 8.79 1.83 18.41
CA PRO A 54 7.85 2.29 19.41
C PRO A 54 6.44 1.95 18.93
N ALA A 55 5.55 1.51 19.83
CA ALA A 55 4.13 1.34 19.55
C ALA A 55 3.32 2.45 20.24
N PRO A 56 3.50 3.72 19.86
CA PRO A 56 2.85 4.86 20.52
C PRO A 56 1.32 4.80 20.45
N TYR A 57 0.77 4.04 19.49
CA TYR A 57 -0.66 3.85 19.32
C TYR A 57 -1.21 2.56 19.96
N ALA A 58 -0.39 1.71 20.60
CA ALA A 58 -0.85 0.41 21.13
C ALA A 58 -2.00 0.55 22.14
N ILE A 59 -2.00 1.61 22.95
CA ILE A 59 -3.01 1.86 24.00
C ILE A 59 -4.36 2.27 23.40
N HIS A 60 -4.36 3.07 22.32
CA HIS A 60 -5.58 3.52 21.64
C HIS A 60 -5.92 2.68 20.41
N CYS A 61 -5.10 1.68 20.06
CA CYS A 61 -5.25 0.87 18.85
C CYS A 61 -6.65 0.25 18.78
N LEU A 62 -7.10 -0.36 19.87
CA LEU A 62 -8.41 -1.01 19.94
C LEU A 62 -9.56 -0.01 19.76
N THR A 63 -9.45 1.19 20.34
CA THR A 63 -10.44 2.26 20.17
C THR A 63 -10.44 2.81 18.74
N LEU A 64 -9.27 3.08 18.18
CA LEU A 64 -9.11 3.54 16.80
C LEU A 64 -9.62 2.50 15.81
N CYS A 65 -9.36 1.20 16.04
CA CYS A 65 -9.88 0.10 15.22
C CYS A 65 -11.41 0.11 15.20
N TYR A 66 -12.08 0.21 16.34
CA TYR A 66 -13.54 0.29 16.36
C TYR A 66 -14.08 1.55 15.66
N VAL A 67 -13.45 2.70 15.88
CA VAL A 67 -13.84 3.96 15.25
C VAL A 67 -13.69 3.88 13.72
N PHE A 68 -12.54 3.45 13.21
CA PHE A 68 -12.31 3.31 11.78
C PHE A 68 -13.15 2.20 11.15
N PHE A 69 -13.44 1.13 11.88
CA PHE A 69 -14.33 0.07 11.41
C PHE A 69 -15.77 0.58 11.27
N ALA A 70 -16.30 1.27 12.28
CA ALA A 70 -17.62 1.90 12.20
C ALA A 70 -17.67 2.95 11.08
N ALA A 71 -16.64 3.80 10.97
CA ALA A 71 -16.53 4.77 9.89
C ALA A 71 -16.49 4.10 8.51
N ALA A 72 -15.76 2.99 8.36
CA ALA A 72 -15.70 2.24 7.11
C ALA A 72 -17.07 1.67 6.72
N ILE A 73 -17.83 1.13 7.68
CA ILE A 73 -19.21 0.65 7.42
C ILE A 73 -20.09 1.82 6.96
N VAL A 74 -20.06 2.94 7.68
CA VAL A 74 -20.86 4.12 7.34
C VAL A 74 -20.50 4.66 5.95
N ILE A 75 -19.21 4.79 5.63
CA ILE A 75 -18.76 5.30 4.33
C ILE A 75 -19.18 4.37 3.19
N ASN A 76 -19.04 3.05 3.36
CA ASN A 76 -19.48 2.08 2.35
C ASN A 76 -21.01 2.10 2.18
N LEU A 77 -21.76 2.19 3.28
CA LEU A 77 -23.22 2.27 3.23
C LEU A 77 -23.70 3.56 2.54
N VAL A 78 -23.08 4.70 2.86
CA VAL A 78 -23.35 5.98 2.18
C VAL A 78 -23.03 5.88 0.69
N ARG A 79 -21.93 5.21 0.33
CA ARG A 79 -21.56 4.99 -1.07
C ARG A 79 -22.57 4.14 -1.83
N ASP A 80 -23.11 3.10 -1.20
CA ASP A 80 -24.09 2.18 -1.81
C ASP A 80 -25.50 2.78 -1.90
N LEU A 81 -25.89 3.64 -0.95
CA LEU A 81 -27.19 4.32 -0.94
C LEU A 81 -27.21 5.63 -1.75
N ALA A 82 -26.05 6.24 -2.00
CA ALA A 82 -25.97 7.50 -2.70
C ALA A 82 -26.21 7.34 -4.22
N PRO A 83 -26.83 8.34 -4.87
CA PRO A 83 -26.95 8.35 -6.32
C PRO A 83 -25.57 8.32 -6.99
N PRO A 84 -25.43 7.73 -8.19
CA PRO A 84 -24.14 7.45 -8.83
C PRO A 84 -23.26 8.69 -9.07
N ARG A 85 -23.85 9.89 -9.10
CA ARG A 85 -23.12 11.17 -9.18
C ARG A 85 -22.36 11.50 -7.89
N VAL A 86 -22.93 11.16 -6.74
CA VAL A 86 -22.33 11.40 -5.41
C VAL A 86 -21.44 10.24 -5.00
N ALA A 87 -21.82 9.00 -5.31
CA ALA A 87 -21.03 7.79 -5.00
C ALA A 87 -19.62 7.81 -5.63
N ARG A 88 -19.42 8.53 -6.74
CA ARG A 88 -18.10 8.70 -7.38
C ARG A 88 -17.13 9.56 -6.56
N PHE A 89 -17.65 10.45 -5.71
CA PHE A 89 -16.84 11.33 -4.86
C PHE A 89 -16.55 10.77 -3.47
N VAL A 90 -17.23 9.68 -3.08
CA VAL A 90 -17.01 9.06 -1.77
C VAL A 90 -15.69 8.28 -1.80
N PRO A 91 -14.72 8.63 -0.95
CA PRO A 91 -13.44 7.93 -0.91
C PRO A 91 -13.61 6.52 -0.35
N LEU A 92 -12.81 5.59 -0.85
CA LEU A 92 -12.80 4.21 -0.39
C LEU A 92 -11.90 4.09 0.85
N PRO A 93 -12.42 3.68 2.02
CA PRO A 93 -11.63 3.58 3.26
C PRO A 93 -10.39 2.70 3.10
N MET A 94 -10.50 1.60 2.34
CA MET A 94 -9.39 0.71 2.05
C MET A 94 -8.27 1.39 1.26
N ALA A 95 -8.62 2.20 0.25
CA ALA A 95 -7.66 2.94 -0.56
C ALA A 95 -6.96 4.03 0.26
N MET A 96 -7.67 4.64 1.21
CA MET A 96 -7.09 5.63 2.11
C MET A 96 -6.13 5.01 3.13
N ALA A 97 -6.41 3.80 3.63
CA ALA A 97 -5.60 3.17 4.67
C ALA A 97 -4.20 2.72 4.19
N ILE A 98 -4.07 2.33 2.91
CA ILE A 98 -2.83 1.77 2.37
C ILE A 98 -1.62 2.74 2.49
N PRO A 99 -1.72 4.02 2.07
CA PRO A 99 -0.61 4.95 2.24
C PRO A 99 -0.26 5.29 3.69
N PHE A 100 -1.22 5.25 4.61
CA PHE A 100 -0.94 5.44 6.03
C PHE A 100 -0.15 4.27 6.63
N TYR A 101 -0.32 3.06 6.08
CA TYR A 101 0.37 1.87 6.54
C TYR A 101 1.76 1.71 5.94
N ILE A 102 1.91 1.88 4.61
CA ILE A 102 3.16 1.59 3.90
C ILE A 102 4.05 2.84 3.78
N GLY A 103 3.46 4.04 3.74
CA GLY A 103 4.17 5.31 3.65
C GLY A 103 3.67 6.21 2.53
N SER A 104 4.18 7.45 2.49
CA SER A 104 3.74 8.48 1.55
C SER A 104 4.09 8.18 0.09
N TYR A 105 5.10 7.36 -0.19
CA TYR A 105 5.46 6.99 -1.56
C TYR A 105 4.29 6.29 -2.26
N PHE A 106 3.56 5.44 -1.55
CA PHE A 106 2.37 4.74 -2.07
C PHE A 106 1.25 5.72 -2.48
N ALA A 107 1.13 6.86 -1.77
CA ALA A 107 0.16 7.89 -2.15
C ALA A 107 0.54 8.57 -3.49
N ILE A 108 1.84 8.77 -3.72
CA ILE A 108 2.36 9.34 -4.97
C ILE A 108 2.07 8.37 -6.13
N ASP A 109 2.33 7.08 -5.93
CA ASP A 109 2.07 6.05 -6.95
C ASP A 109 0.58 5.94 -7.29
N MET A 110 -0.30 5.97 -6.29
CA MET A 110 -1.76 5.99 -6.51
C MET A 110 -2.21 7.24 -7.26
N PHE A 111 -1.61 8.41 -6.99
CA PHE A 111 -1.90 9.63 -7.72
C PHE A 111 -1.47 9.53 -9.19
N ILE A 112 -0.24 9.09 -9.45
CA ILE A 112 0.28 8.89 -10.81
C ILE A 112 -0.59 7.88 -11.57
N GLY A 113 -0.92 6.76 -10.94
CA GLY A 113 -1.82 5.75 -11.52
C GLY A 113 -3.21 6.31 -11.87
N SER A 114 -3.76 7.17 -11.01
CA SER A 114 -5.05 7.83 -11.25
C SER A 114 -4.99 8.82 -12.42
N VAL A 115 -3.90 9.57 -12.56
CA VAL A 115 -3.67 10.49 -13.70
C VAL A 115 -3.57 9.72 -15.01
N ILE A 116 -2.80 8.63 -15.04
CA ILE A 116 -2.67 7.76 -16.21
C ILE A 116 -4.04 7.22 -16.63
N LEU A 117 -4.82 6.72 -15.67
CA LEU A 117 -6.15 6.17 -15.91
C LEU A 117 -7.12 7.27 -16.40
N PHE A 118 -7.05 8.47 -15.85
CA PHE A 118 -7.86 9.62 -16.29
C PHE A 118 -7.58 10.02 -17.74
N VAL A 119 -6.30 10.08 -18.15
CA VAL A 119 -5.93 10.36 -19.55
C VAL A 119 -6.38 9.23 -20.46
N TRP A 120 -6.21 7.98 -20.04
CA TRP A 120 -6.63 6.82 -20.82
C TRP A 120 -8.15 6.76 -21.01
N GLU A 121 -8.94 7.05 -19.98
CA GLU A 121 -10.41 7.18 -20.06
C GLU A 121 -10.85 8.27 -21.04
N ARG A 122 -10.08 9.35 -21.16
CA ARG A 122 -10.35 10.44 -22.12
C ARG A 122 -10.06 10.04 -23.56
N MET A 123 -9.08 9.17 -23.79
CA MET A 123 -8.75 8.68 -25.13
C MET A 123 -9.63 7.52 -25.57
N ASN A 124 -9.81 6.50 -24.72
CA ASN A 124 -10.52 5.26 -25.04
C ASN A 124 -11.13 4.61 -23.79
N LYS A 125 -12.36 5.00 -23.41
CA LYS A 125 -13.09 4.43 -22.27
C LYS A 125 -13.17 2.90 -22.29
N ALA A 126 -13.56 2.32 -23.43
CA ALA A 126 -13.78 0.87 -23.52
C ALA A 126 -12.51 0.04 -23.25
N LYS A 127 -11.33 0.54 -23.63
CA LYS A 127 -10.05 -0.12 -23.34
C LYS A 127 -9.62 0.13 -21.90
N ALA A 128 -9.80 1.34 -21.39
CA ALA A 128 -9.45 1.68 -20.01
C ALA A 128 -10.23 0.80 -19.00
N ASP A 129 -11.55 0.66 -19.15
CA ASP A 129 -12.38 -0.14 -18.22
C ASP A 129 -12.08 -1.66 -18.26
N ALA A 130 -11.47 -2.13 -19.35
CA ALA A 130 -11.08 -3.53 -19.52
C ALA A 130 -9.66 -3.80 -18.99
N PHE A 131 -8.69 -2.97 -19.38
CA PHE A 131 -7.27 -3.24 -19.12
C PHE A 131 -6.71 -2.53 -17.89
N ALA A 132 -7.38 -1.51 -17.34
CA ALA A 132 -6.89 -0.80 -16.16
C ALA A 132 -6.61 -1.74 -14.96
N PRO A 133 -7.46 -2.72 -14.61
CA PRO A 133 -7.14 -3.62 -13.50
C PRO A 133 -5.92 -4.51 -13.79
N ALA A 134 -5.72 -4.94 -15.04
CA ALA A 134 -4.57 -5.75 -15.45
C ALA A 134 -3.25 -4.95 -15.40
N VAL A 135 -3.28 -3.70 -15.87
CA VAL A 135 -2.11 -2.80 -15.82
C VAL A 135 -1.79 -2.45 -14.37
N ALA A 136 -2.79 -2.11 -13.55
CA ALA A 136 -2.60 -1.81 -12.14
C ALA A 136 -1.99 -3.00 -11.38
N SER A 137 -2.49 -4.22 -11.60
CA SER A 137 -1.89 -5.43 -10.99
C SER A 137 -0.45 -5.67 -11.45
N GLY A 138 -0.15 -5.37 -12.72
CA GLY A 138 1.21 -5.47 -13.26
C GLY A 138 2.18 -4.50 -12.59
N LEU A 139 1.76 -3.26 -12.36
CA LEU A 139 2.55 -2.25 -11.66
C LEU A 139 2.79 -2.61 -10.19
N ILE A 140 1.75 -3.09 -9.48
CA ILE A 140 1.88 -3.56 -8.08
C ILE A 140 2.83 -4.77 -7.99
N CYS A 141 2.69 -5.74 -8.90
CA CYS A 141 3.60 -6.89 -8.97
C CYS A 141 5.04 -6.46 -9.29
N GLY A 142 5.21 -5.49 -10.19
CA GLY A 142 6.51 -4.90 -10.52
C GLY A 142 7.19 -4.28 -9.30
N ASP A 143 6.44 -3.52 -8.49
CA ASP A 143 6.95 -2.97 -7.22
C ASP A 143 7.40 -4.09 -6.27
N GLY A 144 6.58 -5.15 -6.14
CA GLY A 144 6.92 -6.34 -5.37
C GLY A 144 8.20 -7.03 -5.85
N ILE A 145 8.37 -7.21 -7.17
CA ILE A 145 9.57 -7.84 -7.75
C ILE A 145 10.82 -6.97 -7.49
N TRP A 146 10.68 -5.65 -7.51
CA TRP A 146 11.80 -4.72 -7.26
C TRP A 146 12.32 -4.78 -5.82
N THR A 147 11.48 -5.17 -4.85
CA THR A 147 11.92 -5.34 -3.45
C THR A 147 13.05 -6.37 -3.30
N LEU A 148 13.13 -7.39 -4.17
CA LEU A 148 14.16 -8.42 -4.12
C LEU A 148 15.56 -7.85 -4.47
N PRO A 149 15.78 -7.22 -5.64
CA PRO A 149 17.02 -6.49 -5.92
C PRO A 149 17.36 -5.44 -4.86
N GLN A 150 16.38 -4.67 -4.38
CA GLN A 150 16.62 -3.67 -3.33
C GLN A 150 17.14 -4.32 -2.05
N SER A 151 16.58 -5.46 -1.64
CA SER A 151 17.04 -6.22 -0.47
C SER A 151 18.48 -6.74 -0.67
N VAL A 152 18.81 -7.22 -1.86
CA VAL A 152 20.17 -7.67 -2.20
C VAL A 152 21.17 -6.51 -2.18
N LEU A 153 20.81 -5.36 -2.75
CA LEU A 153 21.63 -4.14 -2.74
C LEU A 153 21.85 -3.63 -1.31
N ALA A 154 20.81 -3.70 -0.46
CA ALA A 154 20.90 -3.35 0.96
C ALA A 154 21.86 -4.28 1.72
N LEU A 155 21.80 -5.60 1.47
CA LEU A 155 22.74 -6.58 2.04
C LEU A 155 24.18 -6.34 1.56
N ALA A 156 24.36 -5.94 0.30
CA ALA A 156 25.65 -5.57 -0.28
C ALA A 156 26.16 -4.20 0.18
N LYS A 157 25.44 -3.50 1.08
CA LYS A 157 25.75 -2.16 1.60
C LYS A 157 26.02 -1.12 0.50
N VAL A 158 25.36 -1.25 -0.65
CA VAL A 158 25.49 -0.29 -1.74
C VAL A 158 24.85 1.02 -1.28
N LYS A 159 25.65 2.09 -1.26
CA LYS A 159 25.15 3.42 -0.89
C LYS A 159 24.20 3.91 -1.99
N PRO A 160 22.96 4.32 -1.66
CA PRO A 160 22.07 4.90 -2.65
C PRO A 160 22.66 6.22 -3.17
N PRO A 161 22.57 6.48 -4.49
CA PRO A 161 23.15 7.67 -5.10
C PRO A 161 22.43 8.97 -4.66
N ILE A 162 21.20 8.87 -4.14
CA ILE A 162 20.41 10.00 -3.65
C ILE A 162 19.73 9.60 -2.34
N CYS A 163 20.03 10.30 -1.25
CA CYS A 163 19.30 10.20 0.01
C CYS A 163 18.44 11.46 0.20
N MET A 164 17.13 11.35 0.03
CA MET A 164 16.20 12.42 0.41
C MET A 164 15.87 12.30 1.90
N LYS A 165 16.26 13.30 2.70
CA LYS A 165 15.82 13.46 4.10
C LYS A 165 14.91 14.67 4.19
N PHE A 166 13.72 14.47 4.76
CA PHE A 166 12.80 15.56 5.07
C PHE A 166 13.01 15.99 6.52
N LEU A 167 13.93 16.94 6.72
CA LEU A 167 14.24 17.51 8.03
C LEU A 167 13.41 18.79 8.25
N SER A 168 13.10 19.10 9.51
CA SER A 168 12.51 20.40 9.83
C SER A 168 13.48 21.52 9.45
N ARG A 169 12.96 22.70 9.14
CA ARG A 169 13.77 23.82 8.63
C ARG A 169 14.97 24.17 9.53
N SER A 170 14.80 24.04 10.85
CA SER A 170 15.87 24.28 11.83
C SER A 170 16.96 23.20 11.80
N VAL A 171 16.58 21.93 11.61
CA VAL A 171 17.52 20.81 11.55
C VAL A 171 18.22 20.78 10.19
N ASN A 172 17.54 21.17 9.12
CA ASN A 172 18.16 21.27 7.80
C ASN A 172 19.23 22.37 7.77
N ALA A 173 18.97 23.54 8.39
CA ALA A 173 19.97 24.60 8.53
C ALA A 173 21.19 24.16 9.35
N GLN A 174 21.01 23.32 10.37
CA GLN A 174 22.13 22.72 11.10
C GLN A 174 22.92 21.76 10.22
N VAL A 175 22.25 20.87 9.49
CA VAL A 175 22.90 19.90 8.59
C VAL A 175 23.64 20.60 7.45
N ASP A 176 23.08 21.64 6.85
CA ASP A 176 23.75 22.46 5.83
C ASP A 176 24.98 23.17 6.41
N GLY A 177 24.92 23.62 7.67
CA GLY A 177 26.07 24.17 8.38
C GLY A 177 27.16 23.13 8.70
N PHE A 178 26.79 21.85 8.87
CA PHE A 178 27.75 20.75 9.07
C PHE A 178 28.35 20.22 7.77
N LEU A 179 27.64 20.30 6.65
CA LEU A 179 28.11 19.84 5.34
C LEU A 179 28.85 20.93 4.55
N GLY A 180 28.70 22.20 4.94
CA GLY A 180 29.36 23.37 4.33
C GLY A 180 30.70 23.78 4.96
N ASN A 181 31.21 23.01 5.94
CA ASN A 181 32.57 23.09 6.49
C ASN A 181 33.34 21.80 6.16
#